data_AF-A0A820RXY3-F1
#
_entry.id   AF-A0A820RXY3-F1
#
_cell.length_a   1.000
_cell.length_b   1.000
_cell.length_c   1.000
_cell.angle_alpha   90.00
_cell.angle_beta   90.00
_cell.angle_gamma   90.00
#
_symmetry.space_group_name_H-M   'P 1'
#
loop_
_entity.id
_entity.type
_entity.pdbx_description
1 polymer ?
#
loop_
_entity_poly.entity_id
_entity_poly.type
_entity_poly.pdbx_seq_one_letter_code
_entity_poly.pdbx_strand_id
1 'polypeptide(L)'
;MGSSPSHIAGNTRFTNPSWYDGQNGEESELKIWSIRVGSVLGLGARHCLVIDGCHPGKRVCFEWTIIDGQSTFAHYATQRIYGQLCFSLGRYKLSEVYEACCEATHTNLKYSSSNNCNHWVNRACSHLGWNVDCQWNCRCIS
;
A
#
# COMPACT_ATOMS: atom_id res chain seq x y z
N MET A 1 26.14 18.90 -3.19
CA MET A 1 25.85 17.95 -4.28
C MET A 1 25.39 16.65 -3.64
N GLY A 2 24.25 16.11 -4.07
CA GLY A 2 23.70 14.85 -3.55
C GLY A 2 22.19 14.90 -3.32
N SER A 3 21.41 15.28 -4.34
CA SER A 3 19.97 15.07 -4.38
C SER A 3 19.67 13.58 -4.30
N SER A 4 19.09 13.13 -3.18
CA SER A 4 18.61 11.75 -3.04
C SER A 4 17.48 11.49 -4.05
N PRO A 5 17.50 10.34 -4.76
CA PRO A 5 16.55 10.05 -5.83
C PRO A 5 15.18 9.70 -5.28
N SER A 6 14.37 10.74 -5.07
CA SER A 6 12.92 10.66 -4.94
C SER A 6 12.30 10.26 -6.29
N HIS A 7 12.45 8.99 -6.69
CA HIS A 7 11.86 8.43 -7.91
C HIS A 7 10.65 7.53 -7.60
N ILE A 8 9.81 7.93 -6.64
CA ILE A 8 8.40 7.52 -6.66
C ILE A 8 7.70 8.58 -7.52
N ALA A 9 7.56 8.26 -8.81
CA ALA A 9 6.93 9.04 -9.87
C ALA A 9 6.06 10.20 -9.37
N GLY A 10 6.56 11.43 -9.57
CA GLY A 10 5.94 12.69 -9.17
C GLY A 10 4.76 13.11 -10.04
N ASN A 11 3.84 12.21 -10.37
CA ASN A 11 2.55 12.61 -10.95
C ASN A 11 1.45 12.41 -9.91
N THR A 12 1.32 13.47 -9.11
CA THR A 12 0.13 13.87 -8.36
C THR A 12 -0.24 13.00 -7.15
N ARG A 13 0.51 13.20 -6.05
CA ARG A 13 0.06 12.83 -4.70
C ARG A 13 -1.11 13.74 -4.29
N PHE A 14 -2.33 13.31 -4.55
CA PHE A 14 -3.52 14.00 -4.06
C PHE A 14 -3.79 13.55 -2.61
N THR A 15 -3.60 14.44 -1.65
CA THR A 15 -3.70 14.15 -0.20
C THR A 15 -5.02 14.62 0.44
N ASN A 16 -6.04 14.95 -0.35
CA ASN A 16 -7.29 15.49 0.19
C ASN A 16 -8.12 14.40 0.91
N PRO A 17 -8.42 14.54 2.22
CA PRO A 17 -9.21 13.60 2.99
C PRO A 17 -10.63 13.36 2.47
N SER A 18 -11.24 14.35 1.80
CA SER A 18 -12.59 14.27 1.23
C SER A 18 -12.70 13.31 0.03
N TRP A 19 -11.59 12.68 -0.38
CA TRP A 19 -11.57 11.66 -1.42
C TRP A 19 -11.76 10.24 -0.86
N TYR A 20 -11.65 10.09 0.47
CA TYR A 20 -11.75 8.82 1.20
C TYR A 20 -13.12 8.61 1.84
N ASP A 21 -14.00 9.61 1.82
CA ASP A 21 -15.30 9.53 2.49
C ASP A 21 -16.29 8.59 1.79
N GLY A 22 -15.95 8.11 0.58
CA GLY A 22 -16.79 7.19 -0.15
C GLY A 22 -18.21 7.72 -0.28
N GLN A 23 -18.40 9.02 -0.53
CA GLN A 23 -19.71 9.69 -0.56
C GLN A 23 -20.78 9.00 -1.42
N ASN A 24 -20.41 8.05 -2.30
CA ASN A 24 -21.33 7.25 -3.09
C ASN A 24 -21.54 5.79 -2.62
N GLY A 25 -20.86 5.35 -1.55
CA GLY A 25 -20.91 3.97 -1.05
C GLY A 25 -20.34 2.93 -2.01
N GLU A 26 -19.59 3.36 -3.03
CA GLU A 26 -19.12 2.50 -4.11
C GLU A 26 -18.01 1.55 -3.64
N GLU A 27 -18.27 0.25 -3.74
CA GLU A 27 -17.26 -0.78 -3.54
C GLU A 27 -16.39 -0.93 -4.77
N SER A 28 -15.10 -1.21 -4.57
CA SER A 28 -14.12 -1.32 -5.65
C SER A 28 -13.13 -2.44 -5.36
N GLU A 29 -12.47 -2.94 -6.42
CA GLU A 29 -11.62 -4.12 -6.30
C GLU A 29 -10.35 -3.78 -5.52
N LEU A 30 -10.14 -4.45 -4.39
CA LEU A 30 -8.93 -4.38 -3.58
C LEU A 30 -7.91 -5.40 -4.07
N LYS A 31 -6.66 -4.94 -4.19
CA LYS A 31 -5.53 -5.70 -4.74
C LYS A 31 -4.30 -5.53 -3.87
N ILE A 32 -3.52 -6.59 -3.72
CA ILE A 32 -2.16 -6.53 -3.17
C ILE A 32 -1.19 -6.33 -4.33
N TRP A 33 -0.33 -5.31 -4.23
CA TRP A 33 0.70 -5.03 -5.22
C TRP A 33 2.09 -5.06 -4.61
N SER A 34 3.08 -5.47 -5.43
CA SER A 34 4.50 -5.37 -5.14
C SER A 34 5.13 -4.29 -6.01
N ILE A 35 5.56 -3.19 -5.41
CA ILE A 35 6.15 -2.03 -6.08
C ILE A 35 7.67 -2.10 -5.95
N ARG A 36 8.39 -1.90 -7.05
CA ARG A 36 9.86 -1.85 -7.03
C ARG A 36 10.34 -0.55 -6.40
N VAL A 37 11.21 -0.65 -5.40
CA VAL A 37 11.87 0.48 -4.73
C VAL A 37 13.36 0.42 -5.07
N GLY A 38 13.85 1.41 -5.81
CA GLY A 38 15.25 1.45 -6.24
C GLY A 38 16.17 1.90 -5.13
N SER A 39 17.22 1.12 -4.87
CA SER A 39 18.50 1.64 -4.36
C SER A 39 19.60 1.28 -5.36
N VAL A 40 20.70 2.05 -5.35
CA VAL A 40 21.85 1.92 -6.27
C VAL A 40 22.53 0.53 -6.21
N LEU A 41 22.15 -0.34 -5.28
CA LEU A 41 22.80 -1.64 -5.05
C LEU A 41 21.87 -2.86 -4.92
N GLY A 42 20.57 -2.78 -5.21
CA GLY A 42 19.76 -4.00 -5.19
C GLY A 42 18.26 -3.78 -5.10
N LEU A 43 17.53 -4.67 -5.77
CA LEU A 43 16.09 -4.69 -6.01
C LEU A 43 15.30 -4.81 -4.70
N GLY A 44 14.95 -3.68 -4.07
CA GLY A 44 13.94 -3.66 -3.02
C GLY A 44 12.53 -3.75 -3.63
N ALA A 45 11.64 -4.48 -2.99
CA ALA A 45 10.21 -4.46 -3.30
C ALA A 45 9.43 -4.06 -2.03
N ARG A 46 8.36 -3.27 -2.21
CA ARG A 46 7.43 -2.87 -1.15
C ARG A 46 6.04 -3.37 -1.49
N HIS A 47 5.39 -4.00 -0.52
CA HIS A 47 3.99 -4.42 -0.66
C HIS A 47 3.03 -3.32 -0.21
N CYS A 48 1.96 -3.15 -0.97
CA CYS A 48 0.92 -2.15 -0.74
C CYS A 48 -0.46 -2.71 -1.07
N LEU A 49 -1.49 -2.07 -0.51
CA LEU A 49 -2.88 -2.33 -0.87
C LEU A 49 -3.36 -1.27 -1.87
N VAL A 50 -4.12 -1.70 -2.86
CA VAL A 50 -4.57 -0.85 -3.96
C VAL A 50 -6.05 -1.08 -4.20
N ILE A 51 -6.83 0.00 -4.20
CA ILE A 51 -8.21 -0.04 -4.68
C ILE A 51 -8.27 0.53 -6.10
N ASP A 52 -8.89 -0.22 -6.99
CA ASP A 52 -9.12 0.15 -8.38
C ASP A 52 -10.62 0.41 -8.62
N GLY A 53 -10.97 1.60 -9.10
CA GLY A 53 -12.33 1.89 -9.55
C GLY A 53 -13.17 2.84 -8.69
N CYS A 54 -12.73 3.23 -7.48
CA CYS A 54 -13.46 4.23 -6.68
C CYS A 54 -13.54 5.60 -7.37
N HIS A 55 -12.68 5.84 -8.36
CA HIS A 55 -12.58 7.09 -9.10
C HIS A 55 -12.23 6.79 -10.56
N PRO A 56 -12.90 7.40 -11.56
CA PRO A 56 -12.61 7.17 -12.97
C PRO A 56 -11.13 7.39 -13.31
N GLY A 57 -10.48 6.32 -13.81
CA GLY A 57 -9.09 6.34 -14.24
C GLY A 57 -8.05 6.48 -13.11
N LYS A 58 -8.44 6.27 -11.85
CA LYS A 58 -7.54 6.39 -10.70
C LYS A 58 -7.62 5.16 -9.80
N ARG A 59 -6.50 4.93 -9.11
CA ARG A 59 -6.30 3.90 -8.09
C ARG A 59 -5.88 4.57 -6.80
N VAL A 60 -6.38 4.10 -5.67
CA VAL A 60 -5.91 4.53 -4.35
C VAL A 60 -4.92 3.51 -3.83
N CYS A 61 -3.71 3.95 -3.50
CA CYS A 61 -2.65 3.13 -2.95
C CYS A 61 -2.51 3.42 -1.46
N PHE A 62 -2.36 2.37 -0.66
CA PHE A 62 -2.10 2.39 0.78
C PHE A 62 -0.77 1.72 1.06
N GLU A 63 0.12 2.41 1.76
CA GLU A 63 1.48 1.98 1.99
C GLU A 63 1.91 2.24 3.43
N TRP A 64 2.72 1.32 3.93
CA TRP A 64 3.41 1.50 5.20
C TRP A 64 4.92 1.44 5.00
N THR A 65 5.60 2.40 5.60
CA THR A 65 7.05 2.53 5.58
C THR A 65 7.55 3.06 6.92
N ILE A 66 8.85 3.01 7.13
CA ILE A 66 9.49 3.65 8.27
C ILE A 66 10.46 4.72 7.75
N ILE A 67 10.31 5.94 8.26
CA ILE A 67 11.17 7.09 7.94
C ILE A 67 11.73 7.57 9.27
N ASP A 68 13.06 7.66 9.37
CA ASP A 68 13.77 8.12 10.58
C ASP A 68 13.35 7.38 11.87
N GLY A 69 13.09 6.08 11.76
CA GLY A 69 12.67 5.23 12.88
C GLY A 69 11.21 5.39 13.30
N GLN A 70 10.42 6.18 12.58
CA GLN A 70 8.99 6.39 12.82
C GLN A 70 8.13 5.65 11.78
N SER A 71 7.14 4.92 12.29
CA SER A 71 6.08 4.27 11.53
C SER A 71 5.31 5.33 10.74
N THR A 72 5.31 5.23 9.41
CA THR A 72 4.64 6.16 8.51
C THR A 72 3.64 5.39 7.64
N PHE A 73 2.36 5.66 7.87
CA PHE A 73 1.29 5.26 6.97
C PHE A 73 1.06 6.37 5.95
N ALA A 74 1.08 6.00 4.67
CA ALA A 74 0.85 6.89 3.56
C ALA A 74 -0.23 6.32 2.65
N HIS A 75 -1.04 7.20 2.09
CA HIS A 75 -1.99 6.83 1.05
C HIS A 75 -2.05 7.93 -0.01
N TYR A 76 -2.28 7.55 -1.26
CA TYR A 76 -2.33 8.48 -2.38
C TYR A 76 -3.12 7.91 -3.56
N ALA A 77 -3.73 8.81 -4.33
CA ALA A 77 -4.30 8.44 -5.63
C ALA A 77 -3.24 8.47 -6.73
N THR A 78 -3.29 7.51 -7.65
CA THR A 78 -2.44 7.46 -8.84
C THR A 78 -3.19 6.87 -10.03
N GLN A 79 -2.84 7.29 -11.25
CA GLN A 79 -3.36 6.66 -12.47
C GLN A 79 -2.66 5.35 -12.80
N ARG A 80 -1.42 5.17 -12.31
CA ARG A 80 -0.59 4.00 -12.64
C ARG A 80 0.23 3.55 -11.46
N ILE A 81 0.38 2.23 -11.35
CA ILE A 81 1.27 1.59 -10.38
C ILE A 81 2.37 0.88 -11.15
N TYR A 82 3.61 1.21 -10.81
CA TYR A 82 4.80 0.60 -11.39
C TYR A 82 5.24 -0.57 -10.51
N GLY A 83 4.56 -1.69 -10.68
CA GLY A 83 4.75 -2.88 -9.86
C GLY A 83 4.08 -4.10 -10.50
N GLN A 84 3.98 -5.17 -9.72
CA GLN A 84 3.29 -6.39 -10.09
C GLN A 84 2.07 -6.59 -9.18
N LEU A 85 0.93 -6.96 -9.77
CA LEU A 85 -0.22 -7.45 -9.03
C LEU A 85 0.13 -8.80 -8.40
N CYS A 86 -0.05 -8.92 -7.09
CA CYS A 86 0.16 -10.17 -6.36
C CYS A 86 -1.14 -10.97 -6.24
N PHE A 87 -2.21 -10.30 -5.78
CA PHE A 87 -3.48 -10.96 -5.44
C PHE A 87 -4.65 -9.97 -5.47
N SER A 88 -5.86 -10.44 -5.81
CA SER A 88 -7.11 -9.67 -5.70
C SER A 88 -7.94 -10.21 -4.52
N LEU A 89 -8.39 -9.31 -3.64
CA LEU A 89 -9.07 -9.64 -2.38
C LEU A 89 -10.60 -9.45 -2.46
N GLY A 90 -11.15 -9.08 -3.62
CA GLY A 90 -12.58 -8.81 -3.78
C GLY A 90 -12.91 -7.33 -3.70
N ARG A 91 -14.18 -7.00 -3.45
CA ARG A 91 -14.69 -5.63 -3.48
C ARG A 91 -14.86 -5.10 -2.06
N TYR A 92 -14.36 -3.89 -1.81
CA TYR A 92 -14.45 -3.21 -0.52
C TYR A 92 -14.76 -1.74 -0.71
N LYS A 93 -15.38 -1.13 0.31
CA LYS A 93 -15.44 0.33 0.39
C LYS A 93 -14.07 0.88 0.75
N LEU A 94 -13.77 2.07 0.23
CA LEU A 94 -12.52 2.75 0.50
C LEU A 94 -12.31 3.01 2.00
N SER A 95 -13.38 3.31 2.73
CA SER A 95 -13.37 3.52 4.18
C SER A 95 -12.96 2.27 4.95
N GLU A 96 -13.48 1.09 4.58
CA GLU A 96 -13.17 -0.18 5.23
C GLU A 96 -11.68 -0.53 5.08
N VAL A 97 -11.14 -0.33 3.87
CA VAL A 97 -9.72 -0.56 3.62
C VAL A 97 -8.84 0.45 4.34
N TYR A 98 -9.26 1.73 4.39
CA TYR A 98 -8.55 2.76 5.13
C TYR A 98 -8.50 2.45 6.64
N GLU A 99 -9.63 2.05 7.24
CA GLU A 99 -9.72 1.63 8.64
C GLU A 99 -8.80 0.43 8.92
N ALA A 100 -8.87 -0.62 8.08
CA ALA A 100 -7.99 -1.78 8.19
C ALA A 100 -6.49 -1.42 8.09
N CYS A 101 -6.13 -0.47 7.22
CA CYS A 101 -4.76 0.03 7.08
C CYS A 101 -4.31 0.85 8.31
N CYS A 102 -5.20 1.64 8.90
CA CYS A 102 -4.95 2.37 10.14
C CYS A 102 -4.71 1.39 11.30
N GLU A 103 -5.57 0.39 11.47
CA GLU A 103 -5.44 -0.64 12.52
C GLU A 103 -4.15 -1.45 12.37
N ALA A 104 -3.76 -1.79 11.14
CA ALA A 104 -2.50 -2.48 10.87
C ALA A 104 -1.24 -1.63 11.17
N THR A 105 -1.41 -0.31 11.30
CA THR A 105 -0.34 0.66 11.56
C THR A 105 -0.20 0.93 13.05
N HIS A 106 0.72 0.22 13.70
CA HIS A 106 1.09 0.55 15.08
C HIS A 106 2.07 1.73 15.13
N THR A 107 1.91 2.58 16.13
CA THR A 107 2.87 3.63 16.48
C THR A 107 4.11 3.01 17.15
N ASN A 108 5.29 3.61 16.97
CA ASN A 108 6.57 3.22 17.60
C ASN A 108 7.19 1.86 17.23
N LEU A 109 6.72 1.17 16.19
CA LEU A 109 7.41 -0.04 15.73
C LEU A 109 8.61 0.28 14.82
N LYS A 110 9.71 -0.46 15.02
CA LYS A 110 10.89 -0.42 14.14
C LYS A 110 10.75 -1.42 12.99
N TYR A 111 11.43 -1.13 11.88
CA TYR A 111 11.48 -2.02 10.72
C TYR A 111 12.38 -3.21 11.06
N SER A 112 11.89 -4.42 10.85
CA SER A 112 12.65 -5.65 11.08
C SER A 112 12.24 -6.75 10.09
N SER A 113 12.95 -7.87 10.13
CA SER A 113 12.56 -9.07 9.40
C SER A 113 11.17 -9.59 9.79
N SER A 114 10.73 -9.35 11.03
CA SER A 114 9.43 -9.74 11.58
C SER A 114 8.40 -8.60 11.62
N ASN A 115 8.77 -7.39 11.18
CA ASN A 115 7.88 -6.24 11.12
C ASN A 115 8.28 -5.31 9.98
N ASN A 116 7.72 -5.59 8.81
CA ASN A 116 7.98 -4.87 7.56
C ASN A 116 6.69 -4.72 6.74
N CYS A 117 6.79 -4.16 5.53
CA CYS A 117 5.61 -3.92 4.67
C CYS A 117 4.77 -5.18 4.41
N ASN A 118 5.37 -6.37 4.36
CA ASN A 118 4.63 -7.61 4.19
C ASN A 118 3.74 -7.92 5.38
N HIS A 119 4.31 -7.82 6.58
CA HIS A 119 3.59 -8.07 7.83
C HIS A 119 2.46 -7.05 8.01
N TRP A 120 2.70 -5.81 7.61
CA TRP A 120 1.67 -4.78 7.57
C TRP A 120 0.53 -5.16 6.61
N VAL A 121 0.81 -5.60 5.39
CA VAL A 121 -0.22 -6.08 4.44
C VAL A 121 -0.99 -7.27 5.02
N ASN A 122 -0.30 -8.26 5.59
CA ASN A 122 -0.94 -9.43 6.19
C ASN A 122 -1.91 -9.02 7.32
N ARG A 123 -1.50 -8.09 8.19
CA ARG A 123 -2.36 -7.54 9.25
C ARG A 123 -3.58 -6.81 8.68
N ALA A 124 -3.36 -5.90 7.72
CA ALA A 124 -4.46 -5.16 7.09
C ALA A 124 -5.47 -6.10 6.41
N CYS A 125 -4.98 -7.13 5.71
CA CYS A 125 -5.82 -8.16 5.11
C CYS A 125 -6.60 -8.98 6.16
N SER A 126 -5.96 -9.30 7.30
CA SER A 126 -6.64 -9.99 8.40
C SER A 126 -7.81 -9.20 8.97
N HIS A 127 -7.69 -7.87 9.05
CA HIS A 127 -8.82 -7.00 9.46
C HIS A 127 -9.97 -7.03 8.44
N LEU A 128 -9.68 -7.33 7.17
CA LEU A 128 -10.67 -7.48 6.09
C LEU A 128 -11.19 -8.92 5.94
N GLY A 129 -10.80 -9.84 6.84
CA GLY A 129 -11.23 -11.24 6.84
C GLY A 129 -10.37 -12.18 6.00
N TRP A 130 -9.22 -11.74 5.49
CA TRP A 130 -8.32 -12.53 4.67
C TRP A 130 -7.11 -13.03 5.45
N ASN A 131 -6.78 -14.31 5.27
CA ASN A 131 -5.51 -14.86 5.73
C ASN A 131 -4.53 -14.94 4.55
N VAL A 132 -3.64 -13.96 4.44
CA VAL A 132 -2.62 -13.88 3.37
C VAL A 132 -1.22 -14.00 3.97
N ASP A 133 -0.31 -14.66 3.23
CA ASP A 133 1.11 -14.73 3.56
C ASP A 133 1.96 -14.04 2.48
N CYS A 134 2.23 -12.75 2.67
CA CYS A 134 3.17 -12.02 1.82
C CYS A 134 4.62 -12.31 2.28
N GLN A 135 5.45 -12.92 1.43
CA GLN A 135 6.89 -13.14 1.71
C GLN A 135 7.80 -12.18 0.91
N TRP A 136 9.00 -11.87 1.44
CA TRP A 136 9.96 -10.98 0.77
C TRP A 136 10.43 -11.62 -0.54
N ASN A 137 10.61 -10.81 -1.60
CA ASN A 137 10.86 -11.23 -3.00
C ASN A 137 9.68 -11.91 -3.71
N CYS A 138 8.51 -11.27 -3.86
CA CYS A 138 7.36 -11.90 -4.57
C CYS A 138 7.75 -12.38 -5.99
N ARG A 139 8.04 -13.67 -6.13
CA ARG A 139 7.40 -14.53 -7.12
C ARG A 139 6.18 -15.08 -6.42
N CYS A 140 5.06 -14.44 -6.70
CA CYS A 140 3.84 -14.59 -5.93
C CYS A 140 3.36 -16.06 -5.95
N ILE A 141 3.12 -16.58 -4.74
CA ILE A 141 2.43 -17.82 -4.32
C ILE A 141 2.33 -18.93 -5.39
N SER A 142 3.00 -20.06 -5.14
CA SER A 142 2.67 -21.36 -5.75
C SER A 142 1.49 -22.01 -5.03
#